data_AF-A0A848TLZ7-F1
#
_entry.id   AF-A0A848TLZ7-F1
#
_cell.length_a   1.000
_cell.length_b   1.000
_cell.length_c   1.000
_cell.angle_alpha   90.00
_cell.angle_beta   90.00
_cell.angle_gamma   90.00
#
_symmetry.space_group_name_H-M   'P 1'
#
loop_
_entity.id
_entity.type
_entity.pdbx_description
1 polymer ?
#
loop_
_entity_poly.entity_id
_entity_poly.type
_entity_poly.pdbx_seq_one_letter_code
_entity_poly.pdbx_strand_id
1 'polypeptide(L)' 'MEWREEGLLLSQRRHGESAAIIEVFTESHGRHAGIVRGGASRKVAPILQPGAQLDVTWRAR' A
#
# COMPACT_ATOMS: atom_id res chain seq x y z
N MET A 1 -9.58 5.89 -12.47
CA MET A 1 -8.13 6.18 -12.50
C MET A 1 -7.36 4.89 -12.25
N GLU A 2 -6.41 4.54 -13.12
CA GLU A 2 -5.51 3.38 -12.96
C GLU A 2 -4.08 3.81 -13.24
N TRP A 3 -3.15 3.45 -12.37
CA TRP A 3 -1.72 3.73 -12.52
C TRP A 3 -0.87 2.67 -11.80
N ARG A 4 0.41 2.57 -12.16
CA ARG A 4 1.40 1.72 -11.51
C ARG A 4 2.69 2.50 -11.34
N GLU A 5 3.30 2.42 -10.17
CA GLU A 5 4.52 3.16 -9.86
C GLU A 5 5.25 2.52 -8.68
N GLU A 6 6.55 2.79 -8.56
CA GLU A 6 7.30 2.51 -7.34
C GLU A 6 7.08 3.61 -6.29
N GLY A 7 7.09 3.23 -5.01
CA GLY A 7 6.95 4.19 -3.92
C GLY A 7 7.40 3.65 -2.58
N LEU A 8 7.60 4.56 -1.63
CA LEU A 8 7.95 4.24 -0.26
C LEU A 8 6.68 4.06 0.58
N LEU A 9 6.60 2.98 1.35
CA LEU A 9 5.57 2.81 2.36
C LEU A 9 5.83 3.74 3.55
N LEU A 10 4.91 4.67 3.83
CA LEU A 10 5.01 5.60 4.95
C LEU A 10 4.40 5.02 6.23
N SER A 11 3.23 4.41 6.10
CA SER A 11 2.51 3.84 7.24
C SER A 11 1.59 2.71 6.79
N GLN A 12 1.27 1.82 7.73
CA GLN A 12 0.23 0.82 7.54
C GLN A 12 -0.59 0.63 8.81
N ARG A 13 -1.85 0.22 8.64
CA ARG A 13 -2.69 -0.26 9.73
C ARG A 13 -3.60 -1.38 9.24
N ARG A 14 -3.85 -2.37 10.10
CA ARG A 14 -4.85 -3.41 9.84
C ARG A 14 -6.23 -2.77 9.62
N HIS A 15 -6.97 -3.31 8.66
CA HIS A 15 -8.34 -2.90 8.34
C HIS A 15 -9.21 -4.15 8.15
N GLY A 16 -10.12 -4.36 9.10
CA GLY A 16 -10.90 -5.60 9.17
C GLY A 16 -10.03 -6.84 9.40
N GLU A 17 -10.53 -7.99 8.95
CA GLU A 17 -9.86 -9.26 9.19
C GLU A 17 -8.69 -9.53 8.23
N SER A 18 -8.82 -9.08 6.97
CA SER A 18 -7.91 -9.49 5.89
C SER A 18 -7.16 -8.34 5.22
N ALA A 19 -7.58 -7.08 5.37
CA ALA A 19 -7.01 -5.97 4.64
C ALA A 19 -6.09 -5.09 5.49
N ALA A 20 -5.29 -4.27 4.83
CA ALA A 20 -4.55 -3.18 5.46
C ALA A 20 -4.83 -1.87 4.72
N ILE A 21 -4.88 -0.76 5.44
CA ILE A 21 -4.79 0.58 4.85
C ILE A 21 -3.33 0.99 4.90
N ILE A 22 -2.80 1.44 3.77
CA ILE A 22 -1.42 1.92 3.64
C ILE A 22 -1.39 3.36 3.16
N GLU A 23 -0.33 4.08 3.50
CA GLU A 23 0.04 5.33 2.85
C GLU A 23 1.36 5.14 2.11
N VAL A 24 1.38 5.46 0.82
CA VAL A 24 2.59 5.39 -0.02
C VAL A 24 2.95 6.77 -0.55
N PHE A 25 4.25 7.03 -0.70
CA PHE A 25 4.77 8.21 -1.38
C PHE A 25 5.42 7.79 -2.69
N THR A 26 4.96 8.35 -3.79
CA THR A 26 5.41 8.07 -5.17
C THR A 26 5.91 9.36 -5.81
N GLU A 27 6.73 9.26 -6.85
CA GLU A 27 7.33 10.42 -7.51
C GLU A 27 6.28 11.27 -8.23
N SER A 28 5.42 10.63 -9.03
CA SER A 28 4.49 11.31 -9.93
C SER A 28 3.16 11.66 -9.26
N HIS A 29 2.76 10.90 -8.25
CA HIS A 29 1.47 11.08 -7.58
C HIS A 29 1.63 11.58 -6.12
N GLY A 30 2.84 11.64 -5.57
CA GLY A 30 3.04 12.06 -4.18
C GLY A 30 2.38 11.10 -3.19
N ARG A 31 1.76 11.61 -2.12
CA ARG A 31 1.21 10.78 -1.03
C ARG A 31 -0.20 10.27 -1.37
N HIS A 32 -0.38 8.94 -1.36
CA HIS A 32 -1.63 8.27 -1.67
C HIS A 32 -1.98 7.20 -0.62
N ALA A 33 -3.24 7.19 -0.14
CA ALA A 33 -3.73 6.26 0.88
C ALA A 33 -4.68 5.20 0.29
N GLY A 34 -4.30 3.92 0.36
CA GLY A 34 -4.98 2.84 -0.35
C GLY A 34 -5.26 1.61 0.52
N ILE A 35 -6.22 0.78 0.08
CA ILE A 35 -6.51 -0.52 0.72
C ILE A 35 -5.75 -1.63 0.00
N VAL A 36 -4.93 -2.37 0.73
CA VAL A 36 -4.33 -3.62 0.27
C VAL A 36 -5.20 -4.78 0.73
N ARG A 37 -5.91 -5.40 -0.20
CA ARG A 37 -6.64 -6.65 0.06
C ARG A 37 -5.65 -7.76 0.42
N GLY A 38 -5.90 -8.51 1.48
CA GLY A 38 -4.95 -9.51 1.99
C GLY A 38 -3.74 -8.90 2.71
N GLY A 39 -3.69 -7.56 2.88
CA GLY A 39 -2.58 -6.85 3.53
C GLY A 39 -2.36 -7.28 4.98
N ALA A 40 -3.38 -7.81 5.66
CA ALA A 40 -3.27 -8.33 7.01
C ALA A 40 -2.91 -9.82 7.11
N SER A 41 -2.70 -10.48 5.96
CA SER A 41 -2.32 -11.90 5.91
C SER A 41 -0.88 -12.12 6.38
N ARG A 42 -0.58 -13.33 6.88
CA ARG A 42 0.79 -13.73 7.26
C ARG A 42 1.80 -13.62 6.13
N LYS A 43 1.35 -13.70 4.86
CA LYS A 43 2.21 -13.60 3.69
C LYS A 43 2.54 -12.15 3.32
N VAL A 44 1.57 -11.23 3.43
CA VAL A 44 1.71 -9.85 2.93
C VAL A 44 2.12 -8.88 4.04
N ALA A 45 1.62 -9.06 5.27
CA ALA A 45 1.90 -8.14 6.37
C ALA A 45 3.40 -7.92 6.65
N PRO A 46 4.29 -8.93 6.54
CA PRO A 46 5.74 -8.72 6.72
C PRO A 46 6.39 -7.85 5.63
N ILE A 47 5.77 -7.72 4.45
CA ILE A 47 6.26 -6.88 3.34
C ILE A 47 5.84 -5.42 3.58
N LEU A 48 4.69 -5.20 4.21
CA LEU A 48 4.13 -3.88 4.47
C LEU A 48 4.76 -3.24 5.73
N GLN A 49 6.08 -3.05 5.73
CA GLN A 49 6.78 -2.32 6.78
C GLN A 49 7.08 -0.89 6.34
N PRO A 50 6.85 0.14 7.19
CA PRO A 50 7.29 1.50 6.90
C PRO A 50 8.76 1.54 6.46
N GLY A 51 9.04 2.28 5.38
CA GLY A 51 10.35 2.33 4.72
C GLY A 51 10.55 1.29 3.62
N ALA A 52 9.66 0.31 3.46
CA ALA A 52 9.72 -0.61 2.33
C ALA A 52 9.46 0.12 1.00
N GLN A 53 10.28 -0.17 -0.02
CA GLN A 53 10.01 0.22 -1.40
C GLN A 53 9.08 -0.81 -2.03
N LEU A 54 7.98 -0.33 -2.62
CA LEU A 54 6.91 -1.14 -3.16
C LEU A 54 6.65 -0.75 -4.61
N ASP A 55 6.48 -1.75 -5.48
CA ASP A 55 5.83 -1.57 -6.77
C ASP A 55 4.32 -1.69 -6.56
N VAL A 56 3.60 -0.57 -6.70
CA VAL A 56 2.17 -0.49 -6.40
C VAL A 56 1.36 -0.34 -7.68
N THR A 57 0.27 -1.11 -7.79
CA THR A 57 -0.75 -0.90 -8.82
C THR A 57 -2.01 -0.35 -8.16
N TRP A 58 -2.43 0.84 -8.59
CA TRP A 58 -3.57 1.56 -8.05
C TRP A 58 -4.78 1.50 -8.97
N ARG A 59 -5.96 1.29 -8.39
CA ARG A 59 -7.24 1.29 -9.10
C ARG A 59 -8.31 2.01 -8.27
N ALA A 60 -8.78 3.14 -8.76
CA ALA A 60 -9.95 3.84 -8.25
C ALA A 60 -11.01 3.96 -9.35
N ARG A 61 -12.27 3.63 -9.03
CA ARG A 61 -13.41 3.88 -9.92
C ARG A 61 -13.86 5.32 -9.78
#